data_AF-A0A842PAI6-F1
#
_entry.id   AF-A0A842PAI6-F1
#
_cell.length_a   1.000
_cell.length_b   1.000
_cell.length_c   1.000
_cell.angle_alpha   90.00
_cell.angle_beta   90.00
_cell.angle_gamma   90.00
#
_symmetry.space_group_name_H-M   'P 1'
#
loop_
_entity.id
_entity.type
_entity.pdbx_description
1 polymer ?
#
loop_
_entity_poly.entity_id
_entity_poly.type
_entity_poly.pdbx_seq_one_letter_code
_entity_poly.pdbx_strand_id
1 'polypeptide(L)'
;MPLSQEQQLDAILTTYGPIIGMILVLLGVSLTLAGPRLLPLLTAWALFVPFSLTAGAVVYAFLGVDPRIAIWVGVAFGMMAGISGASIGENFHFIVGGSLGMGVMAVILSIIVEFYPINWIFGAIALDISFIIGARLVKNMKEPVTFVGSSSLGGISLAAGVTITSVGMQGLENFDSNSGLSAIIIVVCIIVGSLFQQWRYGDQLD
;
A
#
# COMPACT_ATOMS: atom_id res chain seq x y z
N MET A 1 -34.27 -0.78 15.68
CA MET A 1 -33.22 0.00 16.36
C MET A 1 -32.02 0.05 15.43
N PRO A 2 -31.39 1.22 15.19
CA PRO A 2 -30.18 1.27 14.39
C PRO A 2 -29.06 0.48 15.11
N LEU A 3 -28.38 -0.40 14.38
CA LEU A 3 -27.23 -1.18 14.86
C LEU A 3 -26.12 -0.24 15.34
N SER A 4 -25.43 -0.58 16.43
CA SER A 4 -24.22 0.14 16.86
C SER A 4 -23.11 0.00 15.80
N GLN A 5 -22.12 0.90 15.78
CA GLN A 5 -21.04 0.88 14.78
C GLN A 5 -20.27 -0.45 14.75
N GLU A 6 -20.05 -1.08 15.91
CA GLU A 6 -19.41 -2.40 16.00
C GLU A 6 -20.28 -3.49 15.40
N GLN A 7 -21.59 -3.48 15.65
CA GLN A 7 -22.51 -4.47 15.07
C GLN A 7 -22.70 -4.28 13.56
N GLN A 8 -22.61 -3.04 13.07
CA GLN A 8 -22.59 -2.77 11.63
C GLN A 8 -21.31 -3.28 10.98
N LEU A 9 -20.16 -3.04 11.61
CA LEU A 9 -18.87 -3.51 11.13
C LEU A 9 -18.78 -5.04 11.12
N ASP A 10 -19.25 -5.69 12.18
CA ASP A 10 -19.28 -7.15 12.30
C ASP A 10 -20.24 -7.79 11.27
N ALA A 11 -21.41 -7.19 11.02
CA ALA A 11 -22.32 -7.63 9.96
C ALA A 11 -21.72 -7.47 8.55
N ILE A 12 -20.97 -6.40 8.30
CA ILE A 12 -20.26 -6.19 7.03
C ILE A 12 -19.11 -7.20 6.88
N LEU A 13 -18.33 -7.43 7.94
CA LEU A 13 -17.20 -8.38 7.94
C LEU A 13 -17.65 -9.83 7.80
N THR A 14 -18.75 -10.23 8.43
CA THR A 14 -19.29 -11.59 8.26
C THR A 14 -19.89 -11.82 6.87
N THR A 15 -20.54 -10.81 6.28
CA THR A 15 -21.17 -10.93 4.96
C THR A 15 -20.15 -10.83 3.82
N TYR A 16 -19.23 -9.87 3.88
CA TYR A 16 -18.30 -9.55 2.79
C TYR A 16 -16.85 -9.93 3.08
N GLY A 17 -16.48 -10.14 4.34
CA GLY A 17 -15.11 -10.48 4.73
C GLY A 17 -14.56 -11.75 4.05
N PRO A 18 -15.31 -12.86 3.95
CA PRO A 18 -14.82 -14.04 3.22
C PRO A 18 -14.56 -13.77 1.74
N ILE A 19 -15.38 -12.96 1.08
CA ILE A 19 -15.25 -12.62 -0.34
C ILE A 19 -14.07 -11.67 -0.56
N ILE A 20 -14.02 -10.58 0.20
CA ILE A 20 -12.95 -9.57 0.14
C ILE A 20 -11.61 -10.22 0.53
N GLY A 21 -11.62 -11.04 1.57
CA GLY A 21 -10.46 -11.77 2.04
C GLY A 21 -9.93 -12.75 1.01
N MET A 22 -10.80 -13.53 0.36
CA MET A 22 -10.40 -14.45 -0.70
C MET A 22 -9.83 -13.71 -1.92
N ILE A 23 -10.40 -12.57 -2.32
CA ILE A 23 -9.84 -11.72 -3.38
C ILE A 23 -8.45 -11.21 -3.01
N LEU A 24 -8.25 -10.76 -1.77
CA LEU A 24 -6.96 -10.28 -1.27
C LEU A 24 -5.91 -11.41 -1.19
N VAL A 25 -6.31 -12.63 -0.84
CA VAL A 25 -5.43 -13.81 -0.87
C VAL A 25 -5.02 -14.12 -2.31
N LEU A 26 -5.98 -14.19 -3.25
CA LEU A 26 -5.68 -14.46 -4.66
C LEU A 26 -4.80 -13.37 -5.27
N LEU A 27 -5.05 -12.10 -4.93
CA LEU A 27 -4.25 -10.97 -5.33
C LEU A 27 -2.84 -11.06 -4.72
N GLY A 28 -2.72 -11.42 -3.44
CA GLY A 28 -1.46 -11.61 -2.75
C GLY A 28 -0.60 -12.72 -3.38
N VAL A 29 -1.19 -13.88 -3.68
CA VAL A 29 -0.52 -14.98 -4.40
C VAL A 29 -0.09 -14.51 -5.79
N SER A 30 -0.99 -13.85 -6.52
CA SER A 30 -0.70 -13.35 -7.88
C SER A 30 0.46 -12.36 -7.88
N LEU A 31 0.51 -11.43 -6.92
CA LEU A 31 1.60 -10.45 -6.77
C LEU A 31 2.92 -11.10 -6.36
N THR A 32 2.86 -12.15 -5.53
CA THR A 32 4.05 -12.92 -5.10
C THR A 32 4.61 -13.78 -6.23
N LEU A 33 3.81 -14.16 -7.25
CA LEU A 33 4.23 -15.02 -8.35
C LEU A 33 4.45 -14.32 -9.70
N ALA A 34 3.73 -13.24 -9.98
CA ALA A 34 3.76 -12.56 -11.28
C ALA A 34 5.02 -11.70 -11.50
N GLY A 35 5.80 -11.45 -10.45
CA GLY A 35 7.08 -10.75 -10.55
C GLY A 35 6.95 -9.37 -11.23
N PRO A 36 7.88 -9.00 -12.14
CA PRO A 36 7.94 -7.68 -12.74
C PRO A 36 6.73 -7.28 -13.60
N ARG A 37 5.90 -8.24 -14.01
CA ARG A 37 4.81 -8.01 -14.98
C ARG A 37 3.65 -7.20 -14.41
N LEU A 38 3.47 -7.23 -13.08
CA LEU A 38 2.43 -6.44 -12.41
C LEU A 38 2.95 -5.10 -11.86
N LEU A 39 4.25 -4.78 -12.02
CA LEU A 39 4.80 -3.50 -11.53
C LEU A 39 4.10 -2.28 -12.15
N PRO A 40 3.78 -2.21 -13.45
CA PRO A 40 3.09 -1.06 -14.02
C PRO A 40 1.67 -0.88 -13.45
N LEU A 41 1.03 -1.97 -13.05
CA LEU A 41 -0.27 -1.91 -12.40
C LEU A 41 -0.12 -1.48 -10.93
N LEU A 42 0.88 -2.01 -10.23
CA LEU A 42 1.21 -1.64 -8.86
C LEU A 42 1.65 -0.18 -8.73
N THR A 43 2.49 0.33 -9.64
CA THR A 43 2.90 1.74 -9.70
C THR A 43 1.66 2.62 -9.87
N ALA A 44 0.76 2.23 -10.76
CA ALA A 44 -0.46 2.96 -11.04
C ALA A 44 -1.36 3.03 -9.79
N TRP A 45 -1.56 1.91 -9.10
CA TRP A 45 -2.34 1.86 -7.85
C TRP A 45 -1.68 2.64 -6.70
N ALA A 46 -0.37 2.47 -6.52
CA ALA A 46 0.40 3.13 -5.46
C ALA A 46 0.40 4.65 -5.61
N LEU A 47 0.31 5.19 -6.84
CA LEU A 47 0.18 6.61 -7.09
C LEU A 47 -1.29 7.06 -7.11
N PHE A 48 -2.20 6.23 -7.62
CA PHE A 48 -3.63 6.56 -7.68
C PHE A 48 -4.22 6.85 -6.30
N VAL A 49 -4.01 5.95 -5.32
CA VAL A 49 -4.67 6.03 -4.00
C VAL A 49 -4.30 7.31 -3.23
N PRO A 50 -3.01 7.61 -2.97
CA PRO A 50 -2.65 8.81 -2.23
C PRO A 50 -3.03 10.09 -2.99
N PHE A 51 -2.81 10.18 -4.30
CA PHE A 51 -3.22 11.37 -5.05
C PHE A 51 -4.73 11.58 -5.06
N SER A 52 -5.50 10.50 -5.13
CA SER A 52 -6.97 10.57 -5.08
C SER A 52 -7.46 11.08 -3.73
N LEU A 53 -6.92 10.52 -2.63
CA LEU A 53 -7.28 10.93 -1.27
C LEU A 53 -6.83 12.36 -0.98
N THR A 54 -5.59 12.72 -1.32
CA THR A 54 -5.05 14.06 -1.06
C THR A 54 -5.77 15.12 -1.89
N ALA A 55 -5.98 14.90 -3.19
CA ALA A 55 -6.69 15.87 -4.03
C ALA A 55 -8.15 16.04 -3.57
N GLY A 56 -8.84 14.93 -3.26
CA GLY A 56 -10.21 14.99 -2.73
C GLY A 56 -10.28 15.73 -1.38
N ALA A 57 -9.35 15.43 -0.46
CA ALA A 57 -9.29 16.08 0.84
C ALA A 57 -8.96 17.58 0.72
N VAL A 58 -8.04 17.97 -0.16
CA VAL A 58 -7.68 19.38 -0.37
C VAL A 58 -8.86 20.16 -0.93
N VAL A 59 -9.54 19.63 -1.94
CA VAL A 59 -10.67 20.29 -2.60
C VAL A 59 -11.87 20.41 -1.67
N TYR A 60 -12.09 19.42 -0.80
CA TYR A 60 -13.10 19.50 0.25
C TYR A 60 -12.72 20.50 1.36
N ALA A 61 -11.53 20.37 1.94
CA ALA A 61 -11.14 21.11 3.14
C ALA A 61 -10.73 22.57 2.88
N PHE A 62 -10.14 22.87 1.72
CA PHE A 62 -9.63 24.22 1.41
C PHE A 62 -10.47 24.97 0.39
N LEU A 63 -11.14 24.27 -0.54
CA LEU A 63 -11.98 24.92 -1.56
C LEU A 63 -13.49 24.85 -1.22
N GLY A 64 -13.87 24.15 -0.14
CA GLY A 64 -15.26 24.07 0.33
C GLY A 64 -16.22 23.41 -0.66
N VAL A 65 -15.69 22.57 -1.56
CA VAL A 65 -16.47 21.90 -2.60
C VAL A 65 -17.28 20.76 -2.00
N ASP A 66 -18.49 20.54 -2.52
CA ASP A 66 -19.37 19.46 -2.08
C ASP A 66 -18.66 18.09 -2.07
N PRO A 67 -18.89 17.25 -1.04
CA PRO A 67 -18.22 15.95 -0.88
C PRO A 67 -18.32 15.04 -2.11
N ARG A 68 -19.48 15.06 -2.78
CA ARG A 68 -19.71 14.26 -3.99
C ARG A 68 -18.79 14.68 -5.14
N ILE A 69 -18.58 15.99 -5.30
CA ILE A 69 -17.73 16.55 -6.35
C ILE A 69 -16.26 16.36 -5.97
N ALA A 70 -15.92 16.56 -4.69
CA ALA A 70 -14.56 16.36 -4.18
C ALA A 70 -14.06 14.92 -4.40
N ILE A 71 -14.92 13.91 -4.22
CA ILE A 71 -14.59 12.51 -4.54
C ILE A 71 -14.25 12.34 -6.03
N TRP A 72 -15.07 12.90 -6.93
CA TRP A 72 -14.82 12.81 -8.38
C TRP A 72 -13.54 13.54 -8.80
N VAL A 73 -13.24 14.69 -8.19
CA VAL A 73 -11.99 15.41 -8.41
C VAL A 73 -10.80 14.58 -7.92
N GLY A 74 -10.91 13.99 -6.73
CA GLY A 74 -9.92 13.03 -6.21
C GLY A 74 -9.66 11.90 -7.20
N VAL A 75 -10.71 11.20 -7.63
CA VAL A 75 -10.60 10.11 -8.59
C VAL A 75 -9.96 10.57 -9.91
N ALA A 76 -10.31 11.74 -10.43
CA ALA A 76 -9.73 12.27 -11.66
C ALA A 76 -8.21 12.54 -11.53
N PHE A 77 -7.78 13.20 -10.46
CA PHE A 77 -6.36 13.44 -10.20
C PHE A 77 -5.60 12.16 -9.88
N GLY A 78 -6.22 11.24 -9.14
CA GLY A 78 -5.69 9.91 -8.91
C GLY A 78 -5.48 9.14 -10.22
N MET A 79 -6.44 9.16 -11.14
CA MET A 79 -6.30 8.49 -12.44
C MET A 79 -5.15 9.10 -13.26
N MET A 80 -5.01 10.42 -13.29
CA MET A 80 -3.89 11.08 -13.97
C MET A 80 -2.53 10.66 -13.38
N ALA A 81 -2.42 10.62 -12.05
CA ALA A 81 -1.22 10.16 -11.35
C ALA A 81 -0.94 8.66 -11.60
N GLY A 82 -1.98 7.83 -11.58
CA GLY A 82 -1.87 6.39 -11.84
C GLY A 82 -1.46 6.06 -13.28
N ILE A 83 -2.03 6.73 -14.27
CA ILE A 83 -1.65 6.57 -15.69
C ILE A 83 -0.20 7.02 -15.91
N SER A 84 0.18 8.15 -15.31
CA SER A 84 1.58 8.61 -15.33
C SER A 84 2.49 7.58 -14.66
N GLY A 85 2.08 7.01 -13.52
CA GLY A 85 2.78 5.93 -12.82
C GLY A 85 2.97 4.65 -13.65
N ALA A 86 1.94 4.26 -14.41
CA ALA A 86 2.00 3.08 -15.29
C ALA A 86 3.06 3.25 -16.39
N SER A 87 3.21 4.47 -16.94
CA SER A 87 4.24 4.79 -17.94
C SER A 87 5.68 4.79 -17.38
N ILE A 88 5.84 4.81 -16.06
CA ILE A 88 7.14 4.79 -15.35
C ILE A 88 7.52 3.34 -14.95
N GLY A 89 6.79 2.31 -15.41
CA GLY A 89 6.97 0.92 -14.98
C GLY A 89 8.41 0.39 -14.89
N GLU A 90 9.30 0.78 -15.80
CA GLU A 90 10.73 0.40 -15.78
C GLU A 90 11.53 1.05 -14.62
N ASN A 91 11.06 2.19 -14.15
CA ASN A 91 11.62 3.02 -13.09
C ASN A 91 10.86 2.86 -11.76
N PHE A 92 10.00 1.84 -11.63
CA PHE A 92 9.24 1.58 -10.39
C PHE A 92 10.12 1.48 -9.15
N HIS A 93 11.33 0.92 -9.29
CA HIS A 93 12.29 0.82 -8.20
C HIS A 93 12.59 2.18 -7.55
N PHE A 94 12.59 3.30 -8.30
CA PHE A 94 12.70 4.64 -7.74
C PHE A 94 11.50 5.05 -6.89
N ILE A 95 10.28 4.69 -7.32
CA ILE A 95 9.04 4.98 -6.57
C ILE A 95 9.03 4.18 -5.27
N VAL A 96 9.43 2.90 -5.31
CA VAL A 96 9.52 2.04 -4.11
C VAL A 96 10.61 2.52 -3.17
N GLY A 97 11.81 2.82 -3.66
CA GLY A 97 12.87 3.36 -2.81
C GLY A 97 12.51 4.72 -2.22
N GLY A 98 11.86 5.57 -3.00
CA GLY A 98 11.36 6.86 -2.51
C GLY A 98 10.26 6.70 -1.47
N SER A 99 9.28 5.80 -1.67
CA SER A 99 8.22 5.56 -0.70
C SER A 99 8.74 4.93 0.60
N LEU A 100 9.78 4.08 0.54
CA LEU A 100 10.49 3.61 1.72
C LEU A 100 11.19 4.76 2.46
N GLY A 101 11.85 5.67 1.72
CA GLY A 101 12.44 6.88 2.29
C GLY A 101 11.41 7.75 3.01
N MET A 102 10.24 7.96 2.40
CA MET A 102 9.10 8.62 3.02
C MET A 102 8.59 7.89 4.26
N GLY A 103 8.46 6.57 4.21
CA GLY A 103 7.99 5.77 5.34
C GLY A 103 8.90 5.91 6.57
N VAL A 104 10.21 5.84 6.36
CA VAL A 104 11.20 6.05 7.43
C VAL A 104 11.10 7.47 8.00
N MET A 105 11.03 8.49 7.14
CA MET A 105 10.87 9.88 7.58
C MET A 105 9.54 10.10 8.31
N ALA A 106 8.45 9.47 7.87
CA ALA A 106 7.15 9.56 8.53
C ALA A 106 7.21 8.99 9.96
N VAL A 107 7.92 7.88 10.18
CA VAL A 107 8.15 7.31 11.52
C VAL A 107 9.00 8.25 12.38
N ILE A 108 10.04 8.86 11.81
CA ILE A 108 10.87 9.84 12.52
C ILE A 108 10.04 11.06 12.90
N LEU A 109 9.26 11.61 11.96
CA LEU A 109 8.38 12.74 12.20
C LEU A 109 7.28 12.40 13.23
N SER A 110 6.72 11.19 13.21
CA SER A 110 5.72 10.79 14.21
C SER A 110 6.30 10.81 15.62
N ILE A 111 7.57 10.43 15.80
CA ILE A 111 8.27 10.52 17.09
C ILE A 111 8.54 11.99 17.44
N ILE A 112 9.02 12.80 16.50
CA ILE A 112 9.36 14.21 16.76
C ILE A 112 8.13 15.04 17.11
N VAL A 113 6.98 14.77 16.48
CA VAL A 113 5.70 15.49 16.73
C VAL A 113 5.23 15.31 18.18
N GLU A 114 5.60 14.22 18.86
CA GLU A 114 5.32 14.05 20.30
C GLU A 114 6.03 15.09 21.18
N PHE A 115 7.18 15.62 20.72
CA PHE A 115 8.01 16.54 21.48
C PHE A 115 7.93 17.99 20.99
N TYR A 116 7.68 18.21 19.70
CA TYR A 116 7.63 19.54 19.08
C TYR A 116 6.48 19.66 18.07
N PRO A 117 5.70 20.75 18.10
CA PRO A 117 4.68 20.99 17.08
C PRO A 117 5.35 21.31 15.73
N ILE A 118 5.28 20.36 14.81
CA ILE A 118 5.82 20.52 13.45
C ILE A 118 4.76 21.18 12.56
N ASN A 119 5.15 22.23 11.84
CA ASN A 119 4.31 22.79 10.78
C ASN A 119 4.18 21.77 9.63
N TRP A 120 2.95 21.52 9.21
CA TRP A 120 2.61 20.62 8.09
C TRP A 120 3.43 20.87 6.83
N ILE A 121 3.79 22.14 6.54
CA ILE A 121 4.63 22.49 5.40
C ILE A 121 6.05 21.93 5.56
N PHE A 122 6.66 22.07 6.74
CA PHE A 122 7.99 21.51 7.00
C PHE A 122 7.97 19.98 7.04
N GLY A 123 6.90 19.39 7.55
CA GLY A 123 6.69 17.94 7.51
C GLY A 123 6.60 17.41 6.07
N ALA A 124 5.84 18.08 5.20
CA ALA A 124 5.73 17.73 3.79
C ALA A 124 7.07 17.86 3.04
N ILE A 125 7.80 18.97 3.25
CA ILE A 125 9.14 19.16 2.66
C ILE A 125 10.11 18.06 3.10
N ALA A 126 10.09 17.68 4.39
CA ALA A 126 10.94 16.60 4.90
C ALA A 126 10.61 15.25 4.25
N LEU A 127 9.31 14.96 4.05
CA LEU A 127 8.86 13.77 3.33
C LEU A 127 9.33 13.79 1.87
N ASP A 128 9.22 14.91 1.16
CA ASP A 128 9.66 15.03 -0.24
C ASP A 128 11.19 14.85 -0.37
N ILE A 129 11.97 15.44 0.53
CA ILE A 129 13.44 15.25 0.55
C ILE A 129 13.77 13.78 0.81
N SER A 130 13.08 13.14 1.76
CA SER A 130 13.30 11.73 2.07
C SER A 130 12.93 10.80 0.92
N PHE A 131 11.91 11.16 0.14
CA PHE A 131 11.56 10.45 -1.09
C PHE A 131 12.71 10.51 -2.10
N ILE A 132 13.26 11.70 -2.34
CA ILE A 132 14.38 11.88 -3.29
C ILE A 132 15.61 11.10 -2.83
N ILE A 133 15.93 11.14 -1.52
CA ILE A 133 17.05 10.38 -0.96
C ILE A 133 16.83 8.87 -1.13
N GLY A 134 15.66 8.37 -0.75
CA GLY A 134 15.31 6.95 -0.87
C GLY A 134 15.38 6.47 -2.32
N ALA A 135 14.83 7.23 -3.26
CA ALA A 135 14.90 6.95 -4.68
C ALA A 135 16.36 6.93 -5.19
N ARG A 136 17.20 7.86 -4.72
CA ARG A 136 18.61 7.92 -5.12
C ARG A 136 19.43 6.73 -4.60
N LEU A 137 19.15 6.25 -3.39
CA LEU A 137 19.86 5.12 -2.79
C LEU A 137 19.62 3.81 -3.55
N VAL A 138 18.43 3.65 -4.13
CA VAL A 138 18.07 2.43 -4.87
C VAL A 138 18.33 2.52 -6.38
N LYS A 139 18.95 3.60 -6.86
CA LYS A 139 19.13 3.89 -8.30
C LYS A 139 19.75 2.74 -9.09
N ASN A 140 20.65 1.98 -8.48
CA ASN A 140 21.35 0.86 -9.12
C ASN A 140 20.83 -0.51 -8.66
N MET A 141 19.72 -0.53 -7.92
CA MET A 141 19.16 -1.73 -7.27
C MET A 141 17.82 -2.12 -7.90
N LYS A 142 17.70 -2.00 -9.22
CA LYS A 142 16.45 -2.21 -9.97
C LYS A 142 15.85 -3.58 -9.71
N GLU A 143 16.61 -4.66 -9.89
CA GLU A 143 16.15 -6.03 -9.67
C GLU A 143 15.74 -6.34 -8.21
N PRO A 144 16.62 -6.18 -7.21
CA PRO A 144 16.28 -6.57 -5.84
C PRO A 144 15.11 -5.75 -5.29
N VAL A 145 15.03 -4.44 -5.61
CA VAL A 145 13.92 -3.59 -5.14
C VAL A 145 12.61 -3.94 -5.83
N THR A 146 12.68 -4.35 -7.09
CA THR A 146 11.53 -4.82 -7.84
C THR A 146 10.96 -6.11 -7.23
N PHE A 147 11.79 -7.13 -7.03
CA PHE A 147 11.34 -8.44 -6.53
C PHE A 147 10.90 -8.40 -5.06
N VAL A 148 11.65 -7.68 -4.22
CA VAL A 148 11.27 -7.49 -2.82
C VAL A 148 10.01 -6.64 -2.73
N GLY A 149 9.86 -5.61 -3.56
CA GLY A 149 8.67 -4.74 -3.60
C GLY A 149 7.39 -5.49 -3.94
N SER A 150 7.37 -6.25 -5.04
CA SER A 150 6.21 -7.06 -5.44
C SER A 150 5.90 -8.16 -4.42
N SER A 151 6.93 -8.83 -3.89
CA SER A 151 6.75 -9.90 -2.90
C SER A 151 6.25 -9.36 -1.55
N SER A 152 6.69 -8.18 -1.14
CA SER A 152 6.21 -7.50 0.07
C SER A 152 4.75 -7.09 -0.05
N LEU A 153 4.37 -6.47 -1.18
CA LEU A 153 2.97 -6.12 -1.45
C LEU A 153 2.07 -7.36 -1.54
N GLY A 154 2.57 -8.42 -2.16
CA GLY A 154 1.90 -9.72 -2.19
C GLY A 154 1.71 -10.30 -0.79
N GLY A 155 2.75 -10.27 0.05
CA GLY A 155 2.70 -10.71 1.44
C GLY A 155 1.74 -9.91 2.31
N ILE A 156 1.72 -8.58 2.17
CA ILE A 156 0.76 -7.70 2.87
C ILE A 156 -0.67 -8.03 2.45
N SER A 157 -0.93 -8.16 1.15
CA SER A 157 -2.27 -8.51 0.64
C SER A 157 -2.71 -9.89 1.11
N LEU A 158 -1.80 -10.87 1.14
CA LEU A 158 -2.11 -12.22 1.58
C LEU A 158 -2.39 -12.27 3.09
N ALA A 159 -1.58 -11.58 3.90
CA ALA A 159 -1.80 -11.47 5.33
C ALA A 159 -3.13 -10.76 5.64
N ALA A 160 -3.40 -9.63 4.98
CA ALA A 160 -4.67 -8.92 5.12
C ALA A 160 -5.87 -9.79 4.68
N GLY A 161 -5.73 -10.53 3.58
CA GLY A 161 -6.78 -11.43 3.09
C GLY A 161 -7.08 -12.57 4.05
N VAL A 162 -6.04 -13.21 4.59
CA VAL A 162 -6.19 -14.27 5.61
C VAL A 162 -6.85 -13.72 6.87
N THR A 163 -6.41 -12.55 7.34
CA THR A 163 -6.98 -11.88 8.52
C THR A 163 -8.45 -11.50 8.32
N ILE A 164 -8.81 -10.88 7.20
CA ILE A 164 -10.20 -10.49 6.92
C ILE A 164 -11.10 -11.72 6.75
N THR A 165 -10.58 -12.80 6.14
CA THR A 165 -11.31 -14.07 6.03
C THR A 165 -11.51 -14.72 7.40
N SER A 166 -10.48 -14.75 8.25
CA SER A 166 -10.59 -15.33 9.60
C SER A 166 -11.57 -14.54 10.45
N VAL A 167 -11.50 -13.21 10.42
CA VAL A 167 -12.46 -12.33 11.11
C VAL A 167 -13.88 -12.56 10.60
N GLY A 168 -14.07 -12.63 9.28
CA GLY A 168 -15.40 -12.87 8.68
C GLY A 168 -15.98 -14.26 9.00
N MET A 169 -15.13 -15.27 9.25
CA MET A 169 -15.56 -16.63 9.58
C MET A 169 -15.72 -16.88 11.09
N GLN A 170 -14.89 -16.27 11.93
CA GLN A 170 -14.85 -16.51 13.38
C GLN A 170 -15.60 -15.44 14.20
N GLY A 171 -15.95 -14.31 13.57
CA GLY A 171 -16.50 -13.13 14.24
C GLY A 171 -15.41 -12.30 14.91
N LEU A 172 -15.64 -11.00 15.05
CA LEU A 172 -14.65 -10.06 15.61
C LEU A 172 -14.28 -10.40 17.07
N GLU A 173 -15.21 -10.95 17.84
CA GLU A 173 -15.04 -11.30 19.26
C GLU A 173 -14.03 -12.43 19.51
N ASN A 174 -13.85 -13.33 18.54
CA ASN A 174 -12.94 -14.48 18.65
C ASN A 174 -11.61 -14.28 17.89
N PHE A 175 -11.41 -13.11 17.28
CA PHE A 175 -10.22 -12.85 16.48
C PHE A 175 -9.02 -12.52 17.36
N ASP A 176 -7.98 -13.36 17.29
CA ASP A 176 -6.70 -13.11 17.96
C ASP A 176 -5.76 -12.27 17.08
N SER A 177 -5.75 -10.96 17.31
CA SER A 177 -4.85 -10.00 16.65
C SER A 177 -3.38 -10.18 17.01
N ASN A 178 -3.06 -10.94 18.07
CA ASN A 178 -1.71 -11.13 18.60
C ASN A 178 -1.09 -12.48 18.19
N SER A 179 -1.80 -13.30 17.42
CA SER A 179 -1.35 -14.64 16.99
C SER A 179 -0.06 -14.65 16.16
N GLY A 180 0.39 -13.51 15.63
CA GLY A 180 1.62 -13.37 14.86
C GLY A 180 1.60 -14.03 13.47
N LEU A 181 0.48 -14.64 13.09
CA LEU A 181 0.31 -15.40 11.84
C LEU A 181 0.48 -14.50 10.60
N SER A 182 0.00 -13.26 10.67
CA SER A 182 0.19 -12.23 9.64
C SER A 182 1.67 -11.88 9.42
N ALA A 183 2.46 -11.78 10.50
CA ALA A 183 3.88 -11.51 10.42
C ALA A 183 4.65 -12.68 9.75
N ILE A 184 4.29 -13.93 10.09
CA ILE A 184 4.86 -15.12 9.46
C ILE A 184 4.55 -15.16 7.96
N ILE A 185 3.29 -14.90 7.58
CA ILE A 185 2.88 -14.81 6.16
C ILE A 185 3.73 -13.79 5.42
N ILE A 186 3.88 -12.58 5.99
CA ILE A 186 4.65 -11.51 5.36
C ILE A 186 6.11 -11.93 5.18
N VAL A 187 6.76 -12.47 6.21
CA VAL A 187 8.17 -12.90 6.15
C VAL A 187 8.37 -14.00 5.12
N VAL A 188 7.49 -15.01 5.09
CA VAL A 188 7.56 -16.12 4.13
C VAL A 188 7.33 -15.60 2.71
N CYS A 189 6.33 -14.75 2.48
CA CYS A 189 6.08 -14.16 1.17
C CYS A 189 7.25 -13.28 0.69
N ILE A 190 7.87 -12.50 1.57
CA ILE A 190 9.03 -11.67 1.22
C ILE A 190 10.21 -12.55 0.84
N ILE A 191 10.58 -13.54 1.66
CA ILE A 191 11.76 -14.37 1.43
C ILE A 191 11.53 -15.32 0.26
N VAL A 192 10.48 -16.14 0.31
CA VAL A 192 10.22 -17.16 -0.72
C VAL A 192 9.77 -16.51 -2.02
N GLY A 193 8.96 -15.46 -1.96
CA GLY A 193 8.52 -14.71 -3.13
C GLY A 193 9.67 -14.01 -3.84
N SER A 194 10.55 -13.32 -3.10
CA SER A 194 11.68 -12.63 -3.72
C SER A 194 12.66 -13.60 -4.37
N LEU A 195 12.96 -14.73 -3.71
CA LEU A 195 13.82 -15.79 -4.27
C LEU A 195 13.20 -16.45 -5.51
N PHE A 196 11.89 -16.76 -5.47
CA PHE A 196 11.18 -17.33 -6.61
C PHE A 196 11.17 -16.36 -7.80
N GLN A 197 10.89 -15.08 -7.55
CA GLN A 197 10.88 -14.06 -8.58
C GLN A 197 12.27 -13.82 -9.17
N GLN A 198 13.31 -13.81 -8.34
CA GLN A 198 14.70 -13.72 -8.80
C GLN A 198 15.08 -14.92 -9.67
N TRP A 199 14.76 -16.15 -9.24
CA TRP A 199 15.03 -17.36 -10.04
C TRP A 199 14.27 -17.38 -11.37
N ARG A 200 13.02 -16.89 -11.39
CA ARG A 200 12.16 -16.97 -12.58
C ARG A 200 12.35 -15.81 -13.56
N TYR A 201 12.69 -14.62 -13.07
CA TYR A 201 12.66 -13.37 -13.83
C TYR A 201 13.97 -12.56 -13.77
N GLY A 202 15.01 -13.02 -13.05
CA GLY A 202 16.31 -12.32 -12.97
C GLY A 202 16.90 -12.04 -14.36
N ASP A 203 16.93 -13.04 -15.24
CA ASP A 203 17.47 -12.88 -16.60
C ASP A 203 16.66 -11.92 -17.51
N GLN A 204 15.53 -11.36 -17.05
CA GLN A 204 14.63 -10.51 -17.84
C GLN A 204 14.74 -9.00 -17.53
N LEU A 205 15.58 -8.62 -16.56
CA LEU A 205 15.71 -7.22 -16.09
C LEU A 205 17.07 -6.56 -16.42
N ASP A 206 18.02 -7.32 -16.95
CA ASP A 206 19.26 -6.86 -17.60
C ASP A 206 19.02 -6.30 -19.02
#